data_AF-A0A6N7QY65-F1
#
_entry.id   AF-A0A6N7QY65-F1
#
_cell.length_a   1.000
_cell.length_b   1.000
_cell.length_c   1.000
_cell.angle_alpha   90.00
_cell.angle_beta   90.00
_cell.angle_gamma   90.00
#
_symmetry.space_group_name_H-M   'P 1'
#
loop_
_entity.id
_entity.type
_entity.pdbx_description
1 polymer ?
#
loop_
_entity_poly.entity_id
_entity_poly.type
_entity_poly.pdbx_seq_one_letter_code
_entity_poly.pdbx_strand_id
1 'polypeptide(L)' 'MTDEGILLIVGALLFIFIALPIALWLITRTLFGAAFLFAYAGEQGFIGFAVYIACWVFMFPVMLIVSLIVGILNNSKNA' A
#
# COMPACT_ATOMS: atom_id res chain seq x y z
N MET A 1 28.02 -16.22 -22.78
CA MET A 1 27.46 -15.19 -21.88
C MET A 1 28.67 -14.46 -21.31
N THR A 2 28.81 -13.15 -21.54
CA THR A 2 29.93 -12.37 -20.97
C THR A 2 29.73 -12.21 -19.47
N ASP A 3 30.81 -12.10 -18.70
CA ASP A 3 30.75 -12.00 -17.23
C ASP A 3 29.86 -10.83 -16.76
N GLU A 4 29.85 -9.72 -17.51
CA GLU A 4 28.96 -8.57 -17.29
C GLU A 4 27.47 -8.91 -17.44
N GLY A 5 27.12 -9.75 -18.42
CA GLY A 5 25.76 -10.22 -18.62
C GLY A 5 25.28 -11.12 -17.46
N ILE A 6 26.17 -11.93 -16.91
CA ILE A 6 25.88 -12.75 -15.73
C ILE A 6 25.61 -11.86 -14.51
N LEU A 7 26.46 -10.85 -14.29
CA LEU A 7 26.32 -9.91 -13.17
C LEU A 7 25.01 -9.11 -13.24
N LEU A 8 24.61 -8.65 -14.42
CA LEU A 8 23.34 -7.95 -14.60
C LEU A 8 22.13 -8.84 -14.31
N ILE A 9 22.14 -10.10 -14.78
CA ILE A 9 21.06 -11.05 -14.53
C ILE A 9 20.96 -11.39 -13.04
N VAL A 10 22.08 -11.67 -12.39
CA VAL A 10 22.13 -11.96 -10.95
C VAL A 10 21.68 -10.74 -10.14
N GLY A 11 22.16 -9.54 -10.48
CA GLY A 11 21.75 -8.30 -9.83
C GLY A 11 20.25 -8.02 -9.98
N ALA A 12 19.70 -8.20 -11.18
CA ALA A 12 18.26 -8.04 -11.43
C ALA A 12 17.42 -9.06 -10.65
N LEU A 13 17.86 -10.32 -10.60
CA LEU A 13 17.19 -11.35 -9.82
C LEU A 13 17.18 -11.00 -8.32
N LEU A 14 18.32 -10.63 -7.76
CA LEU A 14 18.41 -10.21 -6.35
C LEU A 14 17.53 -9.00 -6.05
N PHE A 15 17.51 -8.01 -6.96
CA PHE A 15 16.62 -6.86 -6.84
C PHE A 15 15.16 -7.27 -6.83
N ILE A 16 14.72 -8.14 -7.75
CA ILE A 16 13.34 -8.63 -7.79
C ILE A 16 13.00 -9.41 -6.50
N PHE A 17 13.89 -10.28 -6.04
CA PHE A 17 13.68 -11.07 -4.82
C PHE A 17 13.50 -10.23 -3.55
N ILE A 18 14.07 -9.03 -3.51
CA ILE A 18 13.95 -8.11 -2.36
C ILE A 18 12.83 -7.10 -2.59
N ALA A 19 12.78 -6.48 -3.75
CA ALA A 19 11.83 -5.42 -4.07
C ALA A 19 10.39 -5.94 -4.15
N LEU A 20 10.17 -7.14 -4.72
CA LEU A 20 8.84 -7.72 -4.86
C LEU A 20 8.15 -7.98 -3.51
N PRO A 21 8.75 -8.69 -2.53
CA PRO A 21 8.09 -8.91 -1.24
C PRO A 21 7.84 -7.60 -0.49
N ILE A 22 8.75 -6.62 -0.58
CA ILE A 22 8.55 -5.31 0.03
C ILE A 22 7.38 -4.58 -0.64
N ALA A 23 7.32 -4.57 -1.97
CA ALA A 23 6.24 -3.95 -2.72
C ALA A 23 4.89 -4.59 -2.41
N LEU A 24 4.82 -5.93 -2.40
CA LEU A 24 3.61 -6.66 -2.03
C LEU A 24 3.20 -6.35 -0.59
N TRP A 25 4.14 -6.32 0.35
CA TRP A 25 3.87 -5.96 1.74
C TRP A 25 3.27 -4.54 1.85
N LEU A 26 3.87 -3.55 1.18
CA LEU A 26 3.35 -2.17 1.16
C LEU A 26 1.95 -2.08 0.54
N ILE A 27 1.71 -2.77 -0.58
CA ILE A 27 0.41 -2.82 -1.24
C ILE A 27 -0.64 -3.41 -0.29
N THR A 28 -0.35 -4.56 0.31
CA THR A 28 -1.27 -5.22 1.24
C THR A 28 -1.60 -4.31 2.42
N ARG A 29 -0.60 -3.65 3.04
CA ARG A 29 -0.84 -2.70 4.14
C ARG A 29 -1.72 -1.53 3.71
N THR A 30 -1.43 -0.94 2.55
CA THR A 30 -2.21 0.18 2.01
C THR A 30 -3.66 -0.23 1.75
N LEU A 31 -3.90 -1.40 1.17
CA LEU A 31 -5.25 -1.91 0.91
C LEU A 31 -6.03 -2.15 2.20
N PHE A 32 -5.40 -2.73 3.22
CA PHE A 32 -6.05 -2.92 4.53
C PHE A 32 -6.42 -1.60 5.20
N GLY A 33 -5.52 -0.61 5.18
CA GLY A 33 -5.85 0.70 5.75
C GLY A 33 -6.92 1.44 4.95
N ALA A 34 -6.91 1.33 3.63
CA ALA A 34 -7.98 1.86 2.78
C ALA A 34 -9.34 1.22 3.10
N ALA A 35 -9.38 -0.11 3.25
CA ALA A 35 -10.61 -0.82 3.63
C ALA A 35 -11.10 -0.43 5.02
N PHE A 36 -10.19 -0.23 5.98
CA PHE A 36 -10.55 0.25 7.32
C PHE A 36 -11.14 1.66 7.30
N LEU A 37 -10.50 2.59 6.57
CA LEU A 37 -11.00 3.96 6.40
C LEU A 37 -12.32 3.99 5.66
N PHE A 38 -12.52 3.09 4.69
CA PHE A 38 -13.79 2.91 4.00
C PHE A 38 -14.90 2.43 4.96
N ALA A 39 -14.61 1.43 5.81
CA ALA A 39 -15.55 0.97 6.82
C ALA A 39 -15.92 2.11 7.79
N TYR A 40 -14.93 2.85 8.27
CA TYR A 40 -15.13 4.03 9.12
C TYR A 40 -15.96 5.13 8.43
N ALA A 41 -15.72 5.38 7.14
CA ALA A 41 -16.52 6.29 6.34
C ALA A 41 -17.98 5.80 6.20
N GLY A 42 -18.20 4.49 6.12
CA GLY A 42 -19.52 3.88 6.09
C GLY A 42 -20.33 4.09 7.37
N GLU A 43 -19.68 4.14 8.54
CA GLU A 43 -20.35 4.44 9.83
C GLU A 43 -20.93 5.86 9.86
N GLN A 44 -20.37 6.80 9.09
CA GLN A 44 -20.85 8.17 8.96
C GLN A 44 -21.95 8.32 7.90
N GLY A 45 -22.44 7.20 7.36
CA GLY A 45 -23.48 7.17 6.31
C GLY A 45 -22.99 7.71 4.97
N PHE A 46 -23.93 8.25 4.17
CA PHE A 46 -23.64 8.70 2.81
C PHE A 46 -22.58 9.81 2.75
N ILE A 47 -22.60 10.72 3.74
CA ILE A 47 -21.66 11.85 3.80
C ILE A 47 -20.24 11.35 3.98
N GLY A 48 -20.01 10.37 4.86
CA GLY A 48 -18.68 9.79 5.05
C GLY A 48 -18.15 9.12 3.79
N PHE A 49 -18.99 8.33 3.11
CA PHE A 49 -18.63 7.72 1.83
C PHE A 49 -18.27 8.77 0.78
N ALA A 50 -19.07 9.83 0.64
CA ALA A 50 -18.80 10.90 -0.31
C ALA A 50 -17.47 11.62 -0.01
N VAL A 51 -17.18 11.90 1.27
CA VAL A 51 -15.89 12.49 1.69
C VAL A 51 -14.73 11.55 1.42
N TYR A 52 -14.87 10.26 1.72
CA TYR A 52 -13.85 9.25 1.43
C TYR A 52 -13.49 9.24 -0.06
N ILE A 53 -14.48 9.17 -0.95
CA ILE A 53 -14.26 9.21 -2.40
C ILE A 53 -13.67 10.56 -2.84
N ALA A 54 -14.15 11.67 -2.30
CA ALA A 54 -13.59 12.99 -2.59
C ALA A 54 -12.10 13.09 -2.19
N CYS A 55 -11.73 12.56 -1.01
CA CYS A 55 -10.34 12.49 -0.57
C CYS A 55 -9.48 11.62 -1.51
N TRP A 56 -10.01 10.52 -2.02
CA TRP A 56 -9.29 9.70 -3.01
C TRP A 56 -9.10 10.41 -4.35
N VAL A 57 -10.05 11.22 -4.79
CA VAL A 57 -9.95 11.95 -6.08
C VAL A 57 -9.07 13.19 -5.98
N PHE A 58 -9.28 14.04 -4.96
CA PHE A 58 -8.60 15.33 -4.83
C PHE A 58 -7.28 15.25 -4.06
N MET A 59 -7.13 14.24 -3.19
CA MET A 59 -5.99 14.10 -2.30
C MET A 59 -5.38 12.69 -2.39
N PHE A 60 -5.38 12.09 -3.58
CA PHE A 60 -4.90 10.73 -3.83
C PHE A 60 -3.56 10.40 -3.14
N PRO A 61 -2.50 11.24 -3.27
CA PRO A 61 -1.21 10.92 -2.63
C PRO A 61 -1.30 10.91 -1.11
N VAL A 62 -2.11 11.80 -0.53
CA VAL A 62 -2.33 11.86 0.93
C VAL A 62 -3.11 10.63 1.39
N MET A 63 -4.15 10.23 0.65
CA MET A 63 -4.93 9.04 1.00
C MET A 63 -4.12 7.75 0.92
N LEU A 64 -3.18 7.64 -0.03
CA LEU A 64 -2.24 6.51 -0.06
C LEU A 64 -1.37 6.45 1.21
N ILE A 65 -0.82 7.59 1.64
CA ILE A 65 0.03 7.66 2.85
C ILE A 65 -0.79 7.34 4.09
N VAL A 66 -1.97 7.95 4.24
CA VAL A 66 -2.86 7.72 5.39
C VAL A 66 -3.29 6.26 5.44
N SER A 67 -3.66 5.68 4.29
CA SER A 67 -4.03 4.26 4.19
C SER A 67 -2.86 3.34 4.53
N LEU A 68 -1.63 3.67 4.12
CA LEU A 68 -0.46 2.91 4.51
C LEU A 68 -0.21 2.97 6.03
N ILE A 69 -0.25 4.16 6.63
CA ILE A 69 -0.04 4.36 8.07
C ILE A 69 -1.09 3.59 8.87
N VAL A 70 -2.37 3.77 8.55
CA VAL A 70 -3.49 3.06 9.21
C VAL A 70 -3.34 1.56 9.05
N GLY A 71 -2.98 1.08 7.86
CA GLY A 71 -2.73 -0.32 7.59
C GLY A 71 -1.61 -0.93 8.43
N ILE A 72 -0.49 -0.21 8.58
CA ILE A 72 0.64 -0.62 9.42
C ILE A 72 0.23 -0.65 10.90
N LEU A 73 -0.38 0.42 11.41
CA LEU A 73 -0.78 0.53 12.81
C LEU A 73 -1.82 -0.51 13.21
N ASN A 74 -2.80 -0.78 12.35
CA ASN A 74 -3.86 -1.74 12.65
C ASN A 74 -3.33 -3.18 12.62
N ASN A 75 -2.43 -3.52 11.70
CA ASN A 75 -1.83 -4.86 11.69
C ASN A 75 -0.90 -5.10 12.88
N SER A 76 -0.21 -4.06 13.38
CA SER A 76 0.63 -4.16 14.58
C SER A 76 -0.16 -4.49 15.85
N LYS A 77 -1.47 -4.22 15.88
CA LYS A 77 -2.31 -4.56 17.04
C LYS A 77 -2.81 -6.00 17.02
N ASN A 78 -2.72 -6.66 15.87
CA ASN A 78 -3.23 -8.02 15.64
C ASN A 78 -2.10 -9.07 15.51
N ALA A 79 -0.83 -8.66 15.70
CA ALA A 79 0.35 -9.50 15.69
C ALA A 79 0.90 -9.64 17.11
#